data_AF-A0A954S7V0-F1
#
_entry.id   AF-A0A954S7V0-F1
#
_cell.length_a   1.000
_cell.length_b   1.000
_cell.length_c   1.000
_cell.angle_alpha   90.00
_cell.angle_beta   90.00
_cell.angle_gamma   90.00
#
_symmetry.space_group_name_H-M   'P 1'
#
loop_
_entity.id
_entity.type
_entity.pdbx_description
1 polymer ?
#
loop_
_entity_poly.entity_id
_entity_poly.type
_entity_poly.pdbx_seq_one_letter_code
_entity_poly.pdbx_strand_id
1 'polypeptide(L)'
;MSSRRILLVIDSRTERTQQEMAKLRAPDGPFVKLLTKGWSVGSGRDSDVQIVDISHSVPDDLKELVAKIDPARLPLPVFIDNGEIARSFQQGCTTPLDEWTFGWLRTGNDERPIEPPPEPVQVATTGHYPLRGNHWSVEGNWNPTREYVIHHLRSTHGQQLQTGWQIEEWSLEELKSVHDDLHDREQGFRGRYAGTSTSSSSSSRSGSVSGIQKPGKASR
;
A
#
# COMPACT_ATOMS: atom_id res chain seq x y z
N MET A 1 13.52 18.19 -15.53
CA MET A 1 14.25 17.62 -14.39
C MET A 1 13.33 16.60 -13.73
N SER A 2 13.81 15.36 -13.55
CA SER A 2 12.99 14.26 -13.01
C SER A 2 12.48 14.62 -11.61
N SER A 3 11.16 14.64 -11.43
CA SER A 3 10.50 15.01 -10.16
C SER A 3 10.26 13.81 -9.25
N ARG A 4 10.89 12.66 -9.53
CA ARG A 4 10.65 11.40 -8.84
C ARG A 4 11.16 11.42 -7.41
N ARG A 5 10.24 11.36 -6.46
CA ARG A 5 10.54 11.30 -5.02
C ARG A 5 9.31 10.86 -4.25
N ILE A 6 9.51 10.49 -2.99
CA ILE A 6 8.42 10.25 -2.06
C ILE A 6 8.12 11.56 -1.35
N LEU A 7 6.85 11.96 -1.30
CA LEU A 7 6.38 12.99 -0.40
C LEU A 7 5.79 12.31 0.82
N LEU A 8 6.29 12.63 2.00
CA LEU A 8 5.59 12.34 3.25
C LEU A 8 4.83 13.59 3.66
N VAL A 9 3.54 13.63 3.30
CA VAL A 9 2.66 14.75 3.60
C VAL A 9 2.15 14.58 5.02
N ILE A 10 2.27 15.63 5.82
CA ILE A 10 1.95 15.61 7.25
C ILE A 10 1.22 16.88 7.69
N ASP A 11 0.47 16.79 8.80
CA ASP A 11 0.07 17.95 9.59
C ASP A 11 0.63 17.75 11.00
N SER A 12 1.73 18.45 11.30
CA SER A 12 2.47 18.29 12.56
C SER A 12 1.69 18.68 13.82
N ARG A 13 0.52 19.30 13.68
CA ARG A 13 -0.37 19.66 14.79
C ARG A 13 -1.23 18.48 15.26
N THR A 14 -1.35 17.43 14.45
CA THR A 14 -2.17 16.26 14.77
C THR A 14 -1.39 15.24 15.60
N GLU A 15 -2.02 14.70 16.65
CA GLU A 15 -1.41 13.69 17.52
C GLU A 15 -0.97 12.45 16.72
N ARG A 16 -1.81 11.98 15.80
CA ARG A 16 -1.51 10.86 14.90
C ARG A 16 -0.21 11.07 14.13
N THR A 17 -0.04 12.25 13.53
CA THR A 17 1.19 12.58 12.81
C THR A 17 2.38 12.61 13.77
N GLN A 18 2.24 13.21 14.95
CA GLN A 18 3.33 13.29 15.93
C GLN A 18 3.81 11.90 16.36
N GLN A 19 2.87 11.00 16.67
CA GLN A 19 3.16 9.62 17.06
C GLN A 19 3.89 8.87 15.92
N GLU A 20 3.38 8.96 14.69
CA GLU A 20 3.99 8.26 13.56
C GLU A 20 5.38 8.85 13.22
N MET A 21 5.52 10.17 13.23
CA MET A 21 6.82 10.83 13.00
C MET A 21 7.83 10.50 14.10
N ALA A 22 7.39 10.32 15.34
CA ALA A 22 8.26 9.86 16.43
C ALA A 22 8.77 8.44 16.18
N LYS A 23 7.92 7.52 15.70
CA LYS A 23 8.34 6.17 15.31
C LYS A 23 9.33 6.20 14.13
N LEU A 24 9.01 6.96 13.08
CA LEU A 24 9.85 7.08 11.89
C LEU A 24 11.27 7.59 12.22
N ARG A 25 11.35 8.51 13.19
CA ARG A 25 12.59 9.18 13.63
C ARG A 25 13.28 8.51 14.83
N ALA A 26 12.68 7.48 15.43
CA ALA A 26 13.25 6.83 16.60
C ALA A 26 14.68 6.33 16.33
N PRO A 27 15.52 6.15 17.35
CA PRO A 27 16.75 5.37 17.22
C PRO A 27 16.42 4.01 16.57
N ASP A 28 17.17 3.63 15.54
CA ASP A 28 16.91 2.45 14.69
C ASP A 28 15.55 2.44 13.96
N GLY A 29 14.88 3.58 13.90
CA GLY A 29 13.62 3.77 13.18
C GLY A 29 13.79 3.76 11.65
N PRO A 30 12.68 3.70 10.90
CA PRO A 30 12.69 3.66 9.43
C PRO A 30 13.58 4.71 8.76
N PHE A 31 13.58 5.96 9.23
CA PHE A 31 14.42 7.01 8.62
C PHE A 31 15.91 6.75 8.83
N VAL A 32 16.33 6.29 10.01
CA VAL A 32 17.74 5.96 10.29
C VAL A 32 18.22 4.84 9.35
N LYS A 33 17.38 3.82 9.13
CA LYS A 33 17.70 2.72 8.23
C LYS A 33 17.77 3.16 6.76
N LEU A 34 16.86 4.03 6.32
CA LEU A 34 16.92 4.63 4.98
C LEU A 34 18.20 5.45 4.77
N LEU A 35 18.57 6.29 5.73
CA LEU A 35 19.81 7.07 5.70
C LEU A 35 21.05 6.16 5.60
N THR A 36 21.08 5.07 6.36
CA THR A 36 22.17 4.06 6.30
C THR A 36 22.27 3.39 4.93
N LYS A 37 21.15 3.27 4.20
CA LYS A 37 21.08 2.77 2.82
C LYS A 37 21.39 3.86 1.77
N GLY A 38 21.82 5.04 2.19
CA GLY A 38 22.22 6.15 1.31
C GLY A 38 21.06 7.01 0.79
N TRP A 39 19.85 6.86 1.34
CA TRP A 39 18.73 7.72 0.99
C TRP A 39 18.84 9.05 1.74
N SER A 40 18.23 10.08 1.19
CA SER A 40 18.08 11.40 1.81
C SER A 40 16.65 11.61 2.30
N VAL A 41 16.51 12.11 3.52
CA VAL A 41 15.21 12.39 4.16
C VAL A 41 15.24 13.81 4.71
N GLY A 42 14.30 14.65 4.30
CA GLY A 42 14.30 16.07 4.70
C GLY A 42 13.16 16.85 4.07
N SER A 43 13.11 18.17 4.29
CA SER A 43 12.10 19.05 3.66
C SER A 43 12.48 19.52 2.25
N GLY A 44 13.75 19.30 1.86
CA GLY A 44 14.29 19.75 0.58
C GLY A 44 13.75 18.96 -0.61
N ARG A 45 13.60 19.64 -1.75
CA ARG A 45 13.11 19.05 -3.00
C ARG A 45 13.96 17.87 -3.51
N ASP A 46 15.25 17.89 -3.22
CA ASP A 46 16.20 16.86 -3.65
C ASP A 46 16.26 15.65 -2.70
N SER A 47 15.41 15.63 -1.66
CA SER A 47 15.32 14.47 -0.76
C SER A 47 14.60 13.31 -1.45
N ASP A 48 15.11 12.09 -1.29
CA ASP A 48 14.43 10.87 -1.73
C ASP A 48 13.06 10.73 -1.04
N VAL A 49 13.01 11.10 0.25
CA VAL A 49 11.78 11.30 1.03
C VAL A 49 11.70 12.77 1.44
N GLN A 50 10.89 13.54 0.71
CA GLN A 50 10.58 14.92 1.03
C GLN A 50 9.42 14.99 2.03
N ILE A 51 9.68 15.54 3.22
CA ILE A 51 8.66 15.80 4.24
C ILE A 51 7.99 17.13 3.93
N VAL A 52 6.67 17.10 3.75
CA VAL A 52 5.86 18.28 3.44
C VAL A 52 4.85 18.48 4.56
N ASP A 53 5.07 19.51 5.39
CA ASP A 53 4.16 19.84 6.48
C ASP A 53 3.16 20.92 6.05
N ILE A 54 1.91 20.50 5.88
CA ILE A 54 0.83 21.36 5.39
C ILE A 54 0.37 22.39 6.43
N SER A 55 0.79 22.23 7.69
CA SER A 55 0.51 23.22 8.74
C SER A 55 1.40 24.46 8.66
N HIS A 56 2.47 24.40 7.85
CA HIS A 56 3.41 25.49 7.62
C HIS A 56 3.26 26.02 6.18
N SER A 57 4.25 25.75 5.32
CA SER A 57 4.29 26.19 3.93
C SER A 57 4.44 25.00 3.00
N VAL A 58 3.56 24.90 2.02
CA VAL A 58 3.65 23.91 0.93
C VAL A 58 4.45 24.51 -0.23
N PRO A 59 5.49 23.84 -0.75
CA PRO A 59 6.22 24.27 -1.95
C PRO A 59 5.28 24.53 -3.12
N ASP A 60 5.54 25.57 -3.91
CA ASP A 60 4.65 25.98 -5.02
C ASP A 60 4.38 24.85 -6.03
N ASP A 61 5.40 24.03 -6.33
CA ASP A 61 5.28 22.89 -7.25
C ASP A 61 4.42 21.74 -6.71
N LEU A 62 4.08 21.77 -5.41
CA LEU A 62 3.30 20.73 -4.74
C LEU A 62 1.91 21.19 -4.32
N LYS A 63 1.58 22.49 -4.45
CA LYS A 63 0.29 23.05 -3.98
C LYS A 63 -0.91 22.34 -4.59
N GLU A 64 -0.92 22.17 -5.91
CA GLU A 64 -2.03 21.50 -6.62
C GLU A 64 -2.16 20.02 -6.23
N LEU A 65 -1.04 19.35 -5.99
CA LEU A 65 -1.02 17.94 -5.60
C LEU A 65 -1.52 17.77 -4.17
N VAL A 66 -1.00 18.57 -3.24
CA VAL A 66 -1.37 18.53 -1.81
C VAL A 66 -2.82 18.95 -1.61
N ALA A 67 -3.35 19.89 -2.41
CA ALA A 67 -4.76 20.29 -2.34
C ALA A 67 -5.75 19.15 -2.62
N LYS A 68 -5.32 18.07 -3.28
CA LYS A 68 -6.15 16.89 -3.55
C LYS A 68 -6.16 15.89 -2.38
N ILE A 69 -5.24 16.04 -1.41
CA ILE A 69 -5.09 15.10 -0.29
C ILE A 69 -6.09 15.45 0.80
N ASP A 70 -6.86 14.45 1.25
CA ASP A 70 -7.72 14.56 2.43
C ASP A 70 -6.86 14.63 3.71
N PRO A 71 -6.93 15.73 4.49
CA PRO A 71 -6.17 15.87 5.73
C PRO A 71 -6.45 14.77 6.77
N ALA A 72 -7.62 14.13 6.73
CA ALA A 72 -7.94 13.02 7.65
C ALA A 72 -7.07 11.77 7.42
N ARG A 73 -6.44 11.67 6.24
CA ARG A 73 -5.56 10.55 5.86
C ARG A 73 -4.11 10.75 6.29
N LEU A 74 -3.75 11.92 6.85
CA LEU A 74 -2.39 12.22 7.25
C LEU A 74 -1.97 11.45 8.53
N PRO A 75 -0.69 11.07 8.67
CA PRO A 75 0.40 11.26 7.70
C PRO A 75 0.27 10.33 6.48
N LEU A 76 0.57 10.85 5.29
CA LEU A 76 0.35 10.18 4.02
C LEU A 76 1.64 10.18 3.16
N PRO A 77 2.33 9.04 3.03
CA PRO A 77 3.39 8.88 2.05
C PRO A 77 2.82 8.64 0.65
N VAL A 78 3.32 9.38 -0.34
CA VAL A 78 3.01 9.19 -1.75
C VAL A 78 4.28 9.24 -2.60
N PHE A 79 4.38 8.40 -3.61
CA PHE A 79 5.42 8.52 -4.61
C PHE A 79 4.91 9.31 -5.80
N ILE A 80 5.66 10.35 -6.14
CA ILE A 80 5.35 11.19 -7.30
C ILE A 80 6.24 10.80 -8.48
N ASP A 81 5.64 10.63 -9.66
CA ASP A 81 6.34 10.47 -10.92
C ASP A 81 5.78 11.48 -11.92
N ASN A 82 6.66 12.26 -12.55
CA ASN A 82 6.30 13.32 -13.51
C ASN A 82 5.19 14.28 -13.04
N GLY A 83 5.11 14.58 -11.74
CA GLY A 83 4.14 15.51 -11.15
C GLY A 83 2.81 14.86 -10.74
N GLU A 84 2.66 13.55 -10.95
CA GLU A 84 1.46 12.79 -10.58
C GLU A 84 1.78 11.83 -9.44
N ILE A 85 0.77 11.52 -8.62
CA ILE A 85 0.90 10.46 -7.61
C ILE A 85 0.78 9.13 -8.36
N ALA A 86 1.86 8.35 -8.37
CA ALA A 86 1.88 7.03 -8.99
C ALA A 86 1.59 5.93 -7.98
N ARG A 87 2.04 6.09 -6.73
CA ARG A 87 1.79 5.15 -5.62
C ARG A 87 1.51 5.88 -4.32
N SER A 88 0.75 5.25 -3.43
CA SER A 88 0.41 5.81 -2.12
C SER A 88 0.41 4.72 -1.05
N PHE A 89 0.56 5.12 0.20
CA PHE A 89 0.39 4.25 1.35
C PHE A 89 -0.81 4.69 2.20
N GLN A 90 -1.62 3.75 2.65
CA GLN A 90 -2.74 3.96 3.55
C GLN A 90 -2.53 3.14 4.82
N GLN A 91 -2.52 3.83 5.96
CA GLN A 91 -2.41 3.20 7.27
C GLN A 91 -3.70 2.46 7.64
N GLY A 92 -3.58 1.40 8.45
CA GLY A 92 -4.71 0.64 9.00
C GLY A 92 -4.86 -0.78 8.46
N CYS A 93 -3.98 -1.19 7.55
CA CYS A 93 -4.03 -2.48 6.87
C CYS A 93 -2.88 -3.40 7.32
N THR A 94 -2.63 -4.48 6.58
CA THR A 94 -1.58 -5.47 6.87
C THR A 94 -0.13 -4.97 6.73
N THR A 95 0.05 -3.72 6.30
CA THR A 95 1.33 -3.13 5.94
C THR A 95 1.70 -2.01 6.93
N PRO A 96 2.76 -2.14 7.74
CA PRO A 96 3.27 -1.03 8.56
C PRO A 96 3.99 0.01 7.71
N LEU A 97 4.05 1.26 8.16
CA LEU A 97 4.86 2.30 7.53
C LEU A 97 6.33 2.17 7.99
N ASP A 98 7.11 1.43 7.22
CA ASP A 98 8.49 1.06 7.52
C ASP A 98 9.45 1.35 6.36
N GLU A 99 10.74 1.02 6.53
CA GLU A 99 11.75 1.20 5.48
C GLU A 99 11.39 0.50 4.17
N TRP A 100 10.73 -0.65 4.24
CA TRP A 100 10.30 -1.40 3.07
C TRP A 100 9.18 -0.66 2.35
N THR A 101 8.25 -0.06 3.08
CA THR A 101 7.14 0.71 2.51
C THR A 101 7.67 1.87 1.67
N PHE A 102 8.70 2.57 2.16
CA PHE A 102 9.39 3.58 1.35
C PHE A 102 10.11 2.98 0.13
N GLY A 103 10.74 1.81 0.27
CA GLY A 103 11.30 1.05 -0.85
C GLY A 103 10.27 0.75 -1.93
N TRP A 104 9.16 0.13 -1.57
CA TRP A 104 8.05 -0.22 -2.46
C TRP A 104 7.44 1.03 -3.11
N LEU A 105 7.22 2.12 -2.37
CA LEU A 105 6.73 3.37 -2.93
C LEU A 105 7.65 3.91 -4.04
N ARG A 106 8.98 3.73 -3.91
CA ARG A 106 9.93 4.19 -4.92
C ARG A 106 10.06 3.25 -6.12
N THR A 107 10.06 1.94 -5.90
CA THR A 107 10.39 0.96 -6.94
C THR A 107 9.16 0.28 -7.51
N GLY A 108 8.12 0.07 -6.70
CA GLY A 108 6.99 -0.79 -6.99
C GLY A 108 7.24 -2.27 -6.69
N ASN A 109 8.46 -2.61 -6.25
CA ASN A 109 8.84 -3.99 -6.00
C ASN A 109 8.58 -4.35 -4.54
N ASP A 110 7.91 -5.47 -4.31
CA ASP A 110 7.80 -6.05 -2.98
C ASP A 110 9.07 -6.84 -2.61
N GLU A 111 10.05 -6.12 -2.08
CA GLU A 111 11.30 -6.71 -1.59
C GLU A 111 11.24 -7.10 -0.10
N ARG A 112 10.04 -7.31 0.47
CA ARG A 112 9.92 -7.46 1.92
C ARG A 112 10.58 -8.77 2.33
N PRO A 113 11.40 -8.80 3.39
CA PRO A 113 11.82 -10.06 3.99
C PRO A 113 10.60 -10.92 4.35
N ILE A 114 10.76 -12.25 4.39
CA ILE A 114 9.66 -13.18 4.69
C ILE A 114 9.23 -13.09 6.18
N GLU A 115 9.96 -12.34 6.99
CA GLU A 115 9.64 -12.14 8.40
C GLU A 115 8.36 -11.31 8.58
N PRO A 116 7.52 -11.65 9.58
CA PRO A 116 6.30 -10.90 9.85
C PRO A 116 6.60 -9.45 10.20
N PRO A 117 5.71 -8.50 9.83
CA PRO A 117 5.90 -7.10 10.17
C PRO A 117 5.99 -6.92 11.69
N PRO A 118 6.82 -5.98 12.17
CA PRO A 118 7.01 -5.75 13.60
C PRO A 118 5.76 -5.18 14.29
N GLU A 119 4.84 -4.56 13.55
CA GLU A 119 3.59 -4.03 14.08
C GLU A 119 2.39 -4.94 13.76
N PRO A 120 1.43 -5.09 14.70
CA PRO A 120 0.22 -5.86 14.46
C PRO A 120 -0.67 -5.15 13.43
N VAL A 121 -1.19 -5.94 12.50
CA VAL A 121 -2.21 -5.53 11.53
C VAL A 121 -3.48 -5.08 12.27
N GLN A 122 -3.99 -3.90 11.96
CA GLN A 122 -5.21 -3.38 12.59
C GLN A 122 -6.48 -3.93 11.93
N VAL A 123 -6.53 -3.94 10.60
CA VAL A 123 -7.61 -4.55 9.81
C VAL A 123 -7.02 -5.43 8.72
N ALA A 124 -7.29 -6.74 8.80
CA ALA A 124 -6.79 -7.70 7.82
C ALA A 124 -7.73 -7.86 6.63
N THR A 125 -9.05 -7.67 6.78
CA THR A 125 -10.08 -7.79 5.71
C THR A 125 -11.35 -7.03 6.11
N THR A 126 -12.15 -6.57 5.15
CA THR A 126 -13.53 -6.09 5.41
C THR A 126 -14.61 -7.15 5.15
N GLY A 127 -14.22 -8.37 4.77
CA GLY A 127 -15.14 -9.50 4.60
C GLY A 127 -14.86 -10.37 3.37
N HIS A 128 -14.17 -9.86 2.36
CA HIS A 128 -13.97 -10.56 1.08
C HIS A 128 -12.51 -10.72 0.67
N TYR A 129 -11.65 -9.74 0.98
CA TYR A 129 -10.25 -9.75 0.54
C TYR A 129 -9.30 -9.20 1.61
N PRO A 130 -8.05 -9.69 1.70
CA PRO A 130 -7.05 -9.11 2.59
C PRO A 130 -6.69 -7.66 2.23
N LEU A 131 -6.62 -6.77 3.22
CA LEU A 131 -6.29 -5.36 2.98
C LEU A 131 -4.78 -5.11 2.99
N ARG A 132 -4.30 -4.38 1.98
CA ARG A 132 -2.94 -3.83 1.91
C ARG A 132 -2.96 -2.33 2.17
N GLY A 133 -1.84 -1.80 2.66
CA GLY A 133 -1.66 -0.36 2.80
C GLY A 133 -1.02 0.28 1.56
N ASN A 134 -0.21 -0.47 0.83
CA ASN A 134 0.46 0.01 -0.37
C ASN A 134 -0.44 -0.10 -1.59
N HIS A 135 -0.61 1.01 -2.32
CA HIS A 135 -1.52 1.10 -3.45
C HIS A 135 -0.88 1.73 -4.68
N TRP A 136 -1.02 1.06 -5.82
CA TRP A 136 -0.78 1.63 -7.13
C TRP A 136 -1.95 2.55 -7.50
N SER A 137 -1.65 3.62 -8.22
CA SER A 137 -2.69 4.44 -8.83
C SER A 137 -3.31 3.68 -10.00
N VAL A 138 -4.63 3.74 -10.12
CA VAL A 138 -5.36 3.03 -11.17
C VAL A 138 -5.39 3.95 -12.39
N GLU A 139 -4.60 3.65 -13.41
CA GLU A 139 -4.50 4.47 -14.65
C GLU A 139 -4.22 5.96 -14.36
N GLY A 140 -3.31 6.23 -13.42
CA GLY A 140 -2.97 7.60 -12.98
C GLY A 140 -3.97 8.21 -12.00
N ASN A 141 -5.10 7.54 -11.73
CA ASN A 141 -6.02 7.96 -10.69
C ASN A 141 -5.62 7.36 -9.33
N TRP A 142 -5.01 8.19 -8.48
CA TRP A 142 -4.55 7.79 -7.15
C TRP A 142 -5.68 7.69 -6.10
N ASN A 143 -6.83 8.33 -6.36
CA ASN A 143 -7.99 8.30 -5.48
C ASN A 143 -9.25 7.90 -6.27
N PRO A 144 -9.28 6.69 -6.83
CA PRO A 144 -10.36 6.26 -7.71
C PRO A 144 -11.64 6.00 -6.94
N THR A 145 -12.78 6.14 -7.61
CA THR A 145 -14.05 5.66 -7.08
C THR A 145 -14.11 4.14 -7.17
N ARG A 146 -15.00 3.54 -6.37
CA ARG A 146 -15.24 2.10 -6.38
C ARG A 146 -15.61 1.58 -7.76
N GLU A 147 -16.50 2.27 -8.46
CA GLU A 147 -16.98 1.91 -9.80
C GLU A 147 -15.83 1.95 -10.82
N TYR A 148 -14.91 2.92 -10.68
CA TYR A 148 -13.72 3.02 -11.52
C TYR A 148 -12.82 1.80 -11.36
N VAL A 149 -12.53 1.40 -10.11
CA VAL A 149 -11.68 0.23 -9.85
C VAL A 149 -12.34 -1.06 -10.33
N ILE A 150 -13.66 -1.22 -10.13
CA ILE A 150 -14.39 -2.38 -10.66
C ILE A 150 -14.27 -2.46 -12.19
N HIS A 151 -14.53 -1.35 -12.88
CA HIS A 151 -14.43 -1.30 -14.34
C HIS A 151 -13.02 -1.71 -14.80
N HIS A 152 -11.99 -1.09 -14.21
CA HIS A 152 -10.60 -1.39 -14.53
C HIS A 152 -10.23 -2.86 -14.27
N LEU A 153 -10.60 -3.42 -13.11
CA LEU A 153 -10.36 -4.82 -12.78
C LEU A 153 -11.02 -5.77 -13.78
N ARG A 154 -12.24 -5.46 -14.24
CA ARG A 154 -12.94 -6.27 -15.25
C ARG A 154 -12.33 -6.13 -16.64
N SER A 155 -11.95 -4.93 -17.06
CA SER A 155 -11.44 -4.67 -18.41
C SER A 155 -9.98 -5.10 -18.58
N THR A 156 -9.14 -4.83 -17.58
CA THR A 156 -7.69 -4.96 -17.67
C THR A 156 -7.22 -6.28 -17.07
N HIS A 157 -7.71 -6.60 -15.88
CA HIS A 157 -7.29 -7.80 -15.14
C HIS A 157 -8.31 -8.94 -15.17
N GLY A 158 -9.34 -8.86 -16.02
CA GLY A 158 -10.49 -9.77 -15.99
C GLY A 158 -10.13 -11.26 -16.09
N GLN A 159 -9.06 -11.59 -16.82
CA GLN A 159 -8.56 -12.97 -16.98
C GLN A 159 -7.77 -13.49 -15.78
N GLN A 160 -7.28 -12.60 -14.91
CA GLN A 160 -6.51 -12.95 -13.70
C GLN A 160 -7.38 -13.00 -12.45
N LEU A 161 -8.59 -12.43 -12.52
CA LEU A 161 -9.58 -12.57 -11.46
C LEU A 161 -10.05 -14.02 -11.37
N GLN A 162 -10.16 -14.52 -10.15
CA GLN A 162 -10.64 -15.87 -9.92
C GLN A 162 -12.11 -16.00 -10.34
N THR A 163 -12.43 -17.06 -11.07
CA THR A 163 -13.81 -17.38 -11.46
C THR A 163 -14.73 -17.40 -10.24
N GLY A 164 -15.83 -16.64 -10.30
CA GLY A 164 -16.84 -16.57 -9.25
C GLY A 164 -16.62 -15.46 -8.22
N TRP A 165 -15.55 -14.65 -8.33
CA TRP A 165 -15.43 -13.44 -7.53
C TRP A 165 -16.49 -12.40 -7.90
N GLN A 166 -17.29 -12.02 -6.90
CA GLN A 166 -18.31 -10.96 -6.97
C GLN A 166 -17.71 -9.65 -6.47
N ILE A 167 -16.72 -9.12 -7.20
CA ILE A 167 -15.98 -7.91 -6.80
C ILE A 167 -16.91 -6.68 -6.67
N GLU A 168 -18.07 -6.73 -7.31
CA GLU A 168 -19.14 -5.74 -7.23
C GLU A 168 -19.82 -5.68 -5.86
N GLU A 169 -19.48 -6.57 -4.91
CA GLU A 169 -19.93 -6.52 -3.51
C GLU A 169 -18.83 -6.02 -2.58
N TRP A 170 -17.59 -5.89 -3.07
CA TRP A 170 -16.42 -5.61 -2.24
C TRP A 170 -16.30 -4.12 -1.92
N SER A 171 -15.59 -3.81 -0.83
CA SER A 171 -15.25 -2.44 -0.47
C SER A 171 -14.19 -1.85 -1.43
N LEU A 172 -14.09 -0.53 -1.50
CA LEU A 172 -13.05 0.13 -2.32
C LEU A 172 -11.64 -0.31 -1.90
N GLU A 173 -11.39 -0.50 -0.60
CA GLU A 173 -10.07 -0.91 -0.12
C GLU A 173 -9.73 -2.37 -0.46
N GLU A 174 -10.73 -3.26 -0.47
CA GLU A 174 -10.57 -4.63 -0.97
C GLU A 174 -10.25 -4.63 -2.47
N LEU A 175 -10.95 -3.81 -3.25
CA LEU A 175 -10.74 -3.67 -4.69
C LEU A 175 -9.35 -3.12 -5.03
N LYS A 176 -8.87 -2.12 -4.28
CA LYS A 176 -7.51 -1.61 -4.42
C LYS A 176 -6.48 -2.69 -4.05
N SER A 177 -6.70 -3.40 -2.94
CA SER A 177 -5.76 -4.44 -2.48
C SER A 177 -5.62 -5.59 -3.48
N VAL A 178 -6.71 -6.02 -4.12
CA VAL A 178 -6.65 -7.05 -5.17
C VAL A 178 -5.99 -6.52 -6.44
N HIS A 179 -6.25 -5.26 -6.83
CA HIS A 179 -5.56 -4.60 -7.94
C HIS A 179 -4.03 -4.61 -7.74
N ASP A 180 -3.57 -4.25 -6.55
CA ASP A 180 -2.14 -4.22 -6.24
C ASP A 180 -1.51 -5.62 -6.28
N ASP A 181 -2.20 -6.63 -5.76
CA ASP A 181 -1.77 -8.03 -5.84
C ASP A 181 -1.65 -8.53 -7.29
N LEU A 182 -2.51 -8.05 -8.19
CA LEU A 182 -2.48 -8.44 -9.61
C LEU A 182 -1.28 -7.81 -10.32
N HIS A 183 -0.98 -6.54 -10.05
CA HIS A 183 0.23 -5.89 -10.58
C HIS A 183 1.53 -6.49 -10.02
N ASP A 184 1.56 -6.83 -8.73
CA ASP A 184 2.70 -7.54 -8.16
C ASP A 184 2.93 -8.88 -8.92
N ARG A 185 1.86 -9.65 -9.20
CA ARG A 185 1.94 -10.91 -9.96
C ARG A 185 2.44 -10.75 -11.38
N GLU A 186 2.02 -9.71 -12.09
CA GLU A 186 2.42 -9.44 -13.47
C GLU A 186 3.91 -9.14 -13.59
N GLN A 187 4.49 -8.48 -12.58
CA GLN A 187 5.93 -8.17 -12.54
C GLN A 187 6.78 -9.38 -12.09
N GLY A 188 6.20 -10.58 -12.06
CA GLY A 188 6.88 -11.82 -11.68
C GLY A 188 6.92 -12.07 -10.17
N PHE A 189 6.18 -11.30 -9.37
CA PHE A 189 6.16 -11.44 -7.92
C PHE A 189 4.97 -12.29 -7.44
N ARG A 190 5.24 -13.42 -6.77
CA ARG A 190 4.17 -14.25 -6.20
C ARG A 190 3.61 -13.58 -4.95
N GLY A 191 2.49 -12.86 -5.11
CA GLY A 191 1.78 -12.14 -4.06
C GLY A 191 1.67 -12.92 -2.75
N ARG A 192 2.29 -12.39 -1.69
CA ARG A 192 2.37 -13.04 -0.38
C ARG A 192 1.11 -12.88 0.47
N TYR A 193 0.24 -11.92 0.14
CA TYR A 193 -0.99 -11.65 0.88
C TYR A 193 -2.21 -12.40 0.32
N ALA A 194 -2.08 -13.01 -0.85
CA ALA A 194 -3.10 -13.90 -1.41
C ALA A 194 -3.10 -15.31 -0.78
N GLY A 195 -2.17 -15.60 0.15
CA GLY A 195 -1.92 -16.93 0.70
C GLY A 195 -2.38 -17.16 2.14
N THR A 196 -2.92 -16.19 2.86
CA THR A 196 -3.36 -16.38 4.26
C THR A 196 -4.83 -16.79 4.37
N SER A 197 -5.21 -17.85 3.65
CA SER A 197 -6.22 -18.76 4.17
C SER A 197 -5.52 -19.77 5.09
N THR A 198 -5.71 -19.58 6.39
CA THR A 198 -5.34 -20.47 7.49
C THR A 198 -5.12 -21.94 7.10
N SER A 199 -3.87 -22.39 7.11
CA SER A 199 -3.54 -23.81 7.29
C SER A 199 -2.86 -23.98 8.64
N SER A 200 -3.68 -24.28 9.65
CA SER A 200 -3.20 -24.90 10.87
C SER A 200 -2.44 -26.18 10.51
N SER A 201 -1.24 -26.29 11.06
CA SER A 201 -0.34 -27.42 10.94
C SER A 201 -1.02 -28.79 11.15
N SER A 202 -0.88 -29.68 10.18
CA SER A 202 -0.73 -31.11 10.45
C SER A 202 0.05 -31.79 9.33
N SER A 203 1.18 -32.36 9.71
CA SER A 203 2.08 -33.19 8.93
C SER A 203 1.43 -34.48 8.40
N SER A 204 1.53 -34.76 7.09
CA SER A 204 2.00 -36.06 6.55
C SER A 204 1.84 -36.18 5.01
N ARG A 205 2.94 -36.60 4.37
CA ARG A 205 3.14 -37.40 3.12
C ARG A 205 2.08 -37.46 1.99
N SER A 206 2.64 -37.28 0.79
CA SER A 206 2.37 -37.94 -0.51
C SER A 206 1.05 -37.69 -1.27
N GLY A 207 1.21 -37.11 -2.46
CA GLY A 207 0.54 -37.56 -3.68
C GLY A 207 -0.77 -36.85 -4.06
N SER A 208 -0.87 -36.56 -5.37
CA SER A 208 -2.09 -36.31 -6.15
C SER A 208 -2.71 -34.91 -6.18
N VAL A 209 -2.94 -34.48 -7.42
CA VAL A 209 -3.74 -33.37 -7.91
C VAL A 209 -5.14 -33.38 -7.28
N SER A 210 -5.64 -32.22 -6.82
CA SER A 210 -7.07 -31.91 -6.70
C SER A 210 -7.31 -30.41 -6.53
N GLY A 211 -8.32 -29.90 -7.24
CA GLY A 211 -8.72 -28.50 -7.27
C GLY A 211 -9.23 -27.97 -5.93
N ILE A 212 -9.20 -26.65 -5.81
CA ILE A 212 -9.66 -25.90 -4.62
C ILE A 212 -11.19 -26.04 -4.50
N GLN A 213 -11.64 -26.57 -3.36
CA GLN A 213 -13.04 -26.77 -3.02
C GLN A 213 -13.77 -25.44 -2.75
N LYS A 214 -15.06 -25.41 -3.12
CA LYS A 214 -16.02 -24.33 -2.80
C LYS A 214 -16.16 -24.15 -1.28
N PRO A 215 -16.28 -22.92 -0.76
CA PRO A 215 -16.73 -22.69 0.60
C PRO A 215 -18.22 -23.07 0.73
N GLY A 216 -18.51 -23.89 1.74
CA GLY A 216 -19.84 -24.42 2.03
C GLY A 216 -20.80 -23.34 2.56
N LYS A 217 -22.08 -23.50 2.20
CA LYS A 217 -23.20 -22.70 2.72
C LYS A 217 -23.29 -22.84 4.25
N ALA A 218 -23.36 -21.71 4.95
CA ALA A 218 -23.79 -21.67 6.34
C ALA A 218 -25.31 -21.97 6.40
N SER A 219 -25.69 -23.05 7.07
CA SER A 219 -27.07 -23.28 7.52
C SER A 219 -27.24 -22.71 8.92
N ARG A 220 -28.43 -22.14 9.16
CA ARG A 220 -28.91 -21.61 10.43
C ARG A 220 -28.98 -22.67 11.53
#